data_AF-A0A258BX62-F1
#
_entry.id   AF-A0A258BX62-F1
#
_cell.length_a   1.000
_cell.length_b   1.000
_cell.length_c   1.000
_cell.angle_alpha   90.00
_cell.angle_beta   90.00
_cell.angle_gamma   90.00
#
_symmetry.space_group_name_H-M   'P 1'
#
loop_
_entity.id
_entity.type
_entity.pdbx_description
1 polymer ?
#
loop_
_entity_poly.entity_id
_entity_poly.type
_entity_poly.pdbx_seq_one_letter_code
_entity_poly.pdbx_strand_id
1 'polypeptide(L)'
;ETPWLLDAQLPLRQQIESKWPQARGSLGRLYAMGADAYLLAPRLNQLTALPETQLEGYSGTLSLTPEQRIERRLPWAEFRDGAIQPIGETLIDQH
;
A
#
# COMPACT_ATOMS: atom_id res chain seq x y z
N GLU A 1 5.28 4.51 5.78
CA GLU A 1 3.87 4.98 5.79
C GLU A 1 3.11 4.38 4.59
N THR A 2 1.78 4.39 4.53
CA THR A 2 0.97 3.80 3.42
C THR A 2 1.34 4.40 2.05
N PRO A 3 1.72 3.60 1.02
CA PRO A 3 2.10 4.10 -0.32
C PRO A 3 1.13 5.11 -0.90
N TRP A 4 -0.18 4.85 -0.74
CA TRP A 4 -1.27 5.76 -1.11
C TRP A 4 -1.05 7.21 -0.66
N LEU A 5 -0.55 7.41 0.56
CA LEU A 5 -0.34 8.74 1.13
C LEU A 5 0.96 9.39 0.66
N LEU A 6 1.97 8.58 0.32
CA LEU A 6 3.29 9.06 -0.11
C LEU A 6 3.30 9.51 -1.56
N ASP A 7 2.48 8.90 -2.40
CA ASP A 7 2.41 9.24 -3.81
C ASP A 7 1.06 9.88 -4.17
N ALA A 8 1.08 11.19 -4.38
CA ALA A 8 -0.09 11.96 -4.83
C ALA A 8 -0.32 11.87 -6.35
N GLN A 9 0.61 11.26 -7.10
CA GLN A 9 0.53 11.10 -8.56
C GLN A 9 -0.19 9.81 -8.97
N LEU A 10 -0.54 8.93 -8.02
CA LEU A 10 -1.31 7.71 -8.27
C LEU A 10 -2.62 8.03 -9.03
N PRO A 11 -2.82 7.49 -10.25
CA PRO A 11 -4.00 7.83 -11.06
C PRO A 11 -5.33 7.50 -10.36
N LEU A 12 -5.40 6.35 -9.65
CA LEU A 12 -6.58 5.97 -8.89
C LEU A 12 -6.87 6.96 -7.76
N ARG A 13 -5.82 7.44 -7.07
CA ARG A 13 -5.96 8.45 -6.02
C ARG A 13 -6.48 9.76 -6.56
N GLN A 14 -5.92 10.25 -7.67
CA GLN A 14 -6.38 11.49 -8.31
C GLN A 14 -7.86 11.40 -8.73
N GLN A 15 -8.27 10.26 -9.30
CA GLN A 15 -9.66 10.01 -9.66
C GLN A 15 -10.59 10.02 -8.44
N ILE A 16 -10.20 9.37 -7.34
CA ILE A 16 -11.00 9.34 -6.11
C ILE A 16 -11.07 10.74 -5.49
N GLU A 17 -9.95 11.43 -5.34
CA GLU A 17 -9.90 12.75 -4.70
C GLU A 17 -10.64 13.83 -5.52
N SER A 18 -10.69 13.71 -6.84
CA SER A 18 -11.48 14.62 -7.70
C SER A 18 -12.99 14.50 -7.45
N LYS A 19 -13.47 13.30 -7.08
CA LYS A 19 -14.89 13.04 -6.79
C LYS A 19 -15.23 13.19 -5.30
N TRP A 20 -14.28 12.87 -4.43
CA TRP A 20 -14.43 12.89 -2.97
C TRP A 20 -13.21 13.56 -2.33
N PRO A 21 -13.21 14.90 -2.17
CA PRO A 21 -12.08 15.64 -1.60
C PRO A 21 -11.68 15.19 -0.19
N GLN A 22 -12.62 14.63 0.58
CA GLN A 22 -12.40 14.08 1.93
C GLN A 22 -11.43 12.88 1.92
N ALA A 23 -11.26 12.21 0.78
CA ALA A 23 -10.29 11.13 0.59
C ALA A 23 -8.83 11.58 0.71
N ARG A 24 -8.56 12.89 0.66
CA ARG A 24 -7.24 13.48 0.91
C ARG A 24 -6.76 13.33 2.35
N GLY A 25 -7.69 13.13 3.29
CA GLY A 25 -7.41 13.02 4.71
C GLY A 25 -7.36 11.58 5.21
N SER A 26 -7.88 11.36 6.43
CA SER A 26 -7.88 10.05 7.09
C SER A 26 -8.61 8.95 6.31
N LEU A 27 -9.58 9.31 5.46
CA LEU A 27 -10.32 8.35 4.61
C LEU A 27 -9.46 7.75 3.50
N GLY A 28 -8.36 8.38 3.10
CA GLY A 28 -7.48 7.88 2.03
C GLY A 28 -6.98 6.45 2.31
N ARG A 29 -6.68 6.13 3.57
CA ARG A 29 -6.26 4.76 3.96
C ARG A 29 -7.36 3.72 3.78
N LEU A 30 -8.63 4.09 3.96
CA LEU A 30 -9.76 3.19 3.71
C LEU A 30 -9.98 2.96 2.21
N TYR A 31 -9.77 3.97 1.38
CA TYR A 31 -9.80 3.80 -0.08
C TYR A 31 -8.68 2.88 -0.56
N ALA A 32 -7.45 3.06 -0.05
CA ALA A 32 -6.33 2.16 -0.34
C ALA A 32 -6.65 0.71 0.07
N MET A 33 -7.21 0.51 1.28
CA MET A 33 -7.64 -0.80 1.76
C MET A 33 -8.72 -1.43 0.87
N GLY A 34 -9.72 -0.65 0.44
CA GLY A 34 -10.78 -1.14 -0.44
C GLY A 34 -10.27 -1.55 -1.82
N ALA A 35 -9.33 -0.76 -2.39
CA ALA A 35 -8.67 -1.10 -3.65
C ALA A 35 -7.85 -2.39 -3.52
N ASP A 36 -7.12 -2.55 -2.41
CA ASP A 36 -6.34 -3.76 -2.13
C ASP A 36 -7.23 -5.00 -1.95
N ALA A 37 -8.37 -4.87 -1.25
CA ALA A 37 -9.33 -5.96 -1.13
C ALA A 37 -9.84 -6.43 -2.50
N TYR A 38 -10.11 -5.49 -3.41
CA TYR A 38 -10.49 -5.80 -4.79
C TYR A 38 -9.37 -6.49 -5.58
N LEU A 39 -8.11 -6.07 -5.39
CA LEU A 39 -6.94 -6.72 -6.00
C LEU A 39 -6.70 -8.14 -5.48
N LEU A 40 -6.92 -8.35 -4.18
CA LEU A 40 -6.69 -9.62 -3.48
C LEU A 40 -7.74 -10.68 -3.81
N ALA A 41 -9.02 -10.30 -3.87
CA ALA A 41 -10.14 -11.23 -4.03
C ALA A 41 -9.96 -12.29 -5.15
N PRO A 42 -9.59 -11.91 -6.40
CA PRO A 42 -9.39 -12.90 -7.47
C PRO A 42 -8.10 -13.74 -7.32
N ARG A 43 -7.19 -13.36 -6.43
CA ARG A 43 -5.86 -13.99 -6.26
C ARG A 43 -5.74 -14.83 -4.99
N LEU A 44 -6.79 -14.94 -4.17
CA LEU A 44 -6.74 -15.70 -2.91
C LEU A 44 -6.27 -17.13 -3.10
N ASN A 45 -6.76 -17.85 -4.12
CA ASN A 45 -6.31 -19.21 -4.40
C ASN A 45 -4.81 -19.29 -4.72
N GLN A 46 -4.27 -18.32 -5.44
CA GLN A 46 -2.85 -18.24 -5.77
C GLN A 46 -2.02 -17.95 -4.51
N LEU A 47 -2.44 -16.98 -3.70
CA LEU A 47 -1.79 -16.60 -2.45
C LEU A 47 -1.74 -17.78 -1.45
N THR A 48 -2.82 -18.57 -1.39
CA THR A 48 -2.85 -19.79 -0.56
C THR A 48 -1.93 -20.89 -1.09
N ALA A 49 -1.85 -21.06 -2.42
CA ALA A 49 -1.02 -22.10 -3.04
C ALA A 49 0.48 -21.76 -3.05
N LEU A 50 0.82 -20.46 -3.04
CA LEU A 50 2.18 -19.96 -3.18
C LEU A 50 2.46 -18.92 -2.07
N PRO A 51 2.89 -19.36 -0.87
CA PRO A 51 3.07 -18.48 0.30
C PRO A 51 4.07 -17.32 0.08
N GLU A 52 5.00 -17.47 -0.86
CA GLU A 52 5.98 -16.44 -1.21
C GLU A 52 5.41 -15.34 -2.14
N THR A 53 4.16 -15.48 -2.58
CA THR A 53 3.53 -14.49 -3.46
C THR A 53 3.32 -13.18 -2.72
N GLN A 54 3.84 -12.12 -3.32
CA GLN A 54 3.65 -10.75 -2.86
C GLN A 54 2.95 -9.94 -3.95
N LEU A 55 2.07 -9.03 -3.53
CA LEU A 55 1.36 -8.13 -4.42
C LEU A 55 1.62 -6.69 -4.03
N GLU A 56 2.02 -5.87 -4.99
CA GLU A 56 2.11 -4.42 -4.79
C GLU A 56 0.70 -3.84 -4.64
N GLY A 57 0.36 -3.46 -3.41
CA GLY A 57 -0.90 -2.85 -3.03
C GLY A 57 -0.76 -1.36 -2.79
N TYR A 58 -1.89 -0.66 -2.82
CA TYR A 58 -1.98 0.76 -2.49
C TYR A 58 -1.73 1.01 -1.00
N SER A 59 -1.97 0.00 -0.14
CA SER A 59 -1.71 0.10 1.30
C SER A 59 -0.39 -0.51 1.78
N GLY A 60 0.43 -1.02 0.85
CA GLY A 60 1.73 -1.65 1.09
C GLY A 60 1.93 -2.87 0.19
N THR A 61 3.09 -3.52 0.28
CA THR A 61 3.28 -4.85 -0.33
C THR A 61 2.51 -5.87 0.52
N LEU A 62 1.63 -6.63 -0.12
CA LEU A 62 0.66 -7.52 0.52
C LEU A 62 1.08 -8.98 0.37
N SER A 63 0.98 -9.74 1.47
CA SER A 63 1.18 -11.19 1.50
C SER A 63 0.09 -11.87 2.33
N LEU A 64 -0.10 -13.17 2.14
CA LEU A 64 -1.02 -13.98 2.93
C LEU A 64 -0.22 -14.89 3.86
N THR A 65 -0.46 -14.80 5.16
CA THR A 65 0.18 -15.68 6.14
C THR A 65 -0.47 -17.07 6.14
N PRO A 66 0.20 -18.10 6.70
CA PRO A 66 -0.38 -19.43 6.89
C PRO A 66 -1.72 -19.43 7.66
N GLU A 67 -1.92 -18.47 8.55
CA GLU A 67 -3.16 -18.27 9.32
C GLU A 67 -4.26 -17.55 8.51
N GLN A 68 -4.06 -17.40 7.20
CA GLN A 68 -4.96 -16.71 6.26
C GLN A 68 -5.15 -15.23 6.62
N ARG A 69 -4.10 -14.60 7.15
CA ARG A 69 -4.09 -13.17 7.46
C ARG A 69 -3.38 -12.39 6.36
N ILE A 70 -3.95 -11.26 5.96
CA ILE A 70 -3.23 -10.32 5.09
C ILE A 70 -2.21 -9.56 5.93
N GLU A 71 -0.95 -9.72 5.58
CA GLU A 71 0.15 -8.91 6.08
C GLU A 71 0.52 -7.83 5.08
N ARG A 72 1.06 -6.73 5.60
CA ARG A 72 1.47 -5.58 4.79
C ARG A 72 2.85 -5.14 5.20
N ARG A 73 3.75 -5.07 4.23
CA ARG A 73 5.04 -4.41 4.37
C ARG A 73 4.89 -2.97 3.87
N LEU A 74 5.21 -2.00 4.73
CA LEU A 74 5.14 -0.59 4.38
C LEU A 74 6.52 -0.13 3.89
N PRO A 75 6.59 0.64 2.79
CA PRO A 75 7.83 1.30 2.43
C PRO A 75 8.19 2.32 3.51
N TRP A 76 9.50 2.47 3.73
CA TRP A 76 10.04 3.51 4.58
C TRP A 76 10.05 4.83 3.83
N ALA A 77 9.76 5.89 4.57
CA ALA A 77 9.84 7.24 4.07
C ALA A 77 10.29 8.15 5.21
N GLU A 78 11.05 9.17 4.86
CA GLU A 78 11.51 10.21 5.77
C GLU A 78 10.86 11.55 5.41
N PHE A 79 10.73 12.42 6.40
CA PHE A 79 10.37 13.81 6.17
C PHE A 79 11.66 14.63 5.97
N ARG A 80 11.83 15.24 4.80
CA ARG A 80 12.88 16.21 4.51
C ARG A 80 12.26 17.51 4.00
N ASP A 81 12.58 18.62 4.67
CA ASP A 81 12.06 19.96 4.34
C ASP A 81 10.53 20.04 4.24
N GLY A 82 9.82 19.28 5.09
CA GLY A 82 8.35 19.23 5.10
C GLY A 82 7.72 18.38 3.99
N ALA A 83 8.52 17.76 3.12
CA ALA A 83 8.09 16.81 2.11
C ALA A 83 8.44 15.37 2.51
N ILE A 84 7.60 14.42 2.09
CA ILE A 84 7.86 12.99 2.28
C ILE A 84 8.78 12.52 1.15
N GLN A 85 9.87 11.83 1.49
CA GLN A 85 10.78 11.20 0.54
C GLN A 85 10.89 9.70 0.83
N PRO A 86 10.72 8.81 -0.17
CA PRO A 86 10.90 7.38 0.01
C PRO A 86 12.37 7.06 0.28
N ILE A 87 12.63 6.18 1.25
CA ILE A 87 13.96 5.62 1.49
C ILE A 87 13.99 4.28 0.75
N GLY A 88 14.86 4.14 -0.25
CA GLY A 88 15.00 2.87 -0.96
C GLY A 88 15.39 1.73 -0.01
N GLU A 89 14.84 0.53 -0.21
CA GLU A 89 15.06 -0.65 0.65
C GLU A 89 16.55 -0.98 0.87
N THR A 90 17.43 -0.62 -0.06
CA THR A 90 18.89 -0.86 0.00
C THR A 90 19.61 -0.20 1.18
N LEU A 91 19.02 0.80 1.83
CA LEU A 91 19.67 1.54 2.91
C LEU A 91 19.36 1.01 4.32
N ILE A 92 18.45 0.06 4.46
CA ILE A 92 17.88 -0.34 5.77
C ILE A 92 18.55 -1.60 6.32
N ASP A 93 19.15 -2.43 5.45
CA ASP A 93 19.88 -3.65 5.85
C ASP A 93 21.33 -3.40 6.32
N GLN A 94 21.72 -2.13 6.57
CA GLN A 94 23.06 -1.78 7.07
C GLN A 94 23.11 -1.40 8.56
N HIS A 95 22.04 -1.64 9.32
CA HIS A 95 22.01 -1.38 10.76
C HIS A 95 21.42 -2.53 11.58
#